data_AF-A0ABD2R6R8-F1
#
_entry.id   AF-A0ABD2R6R8-F1
#
_cell.length_a   1.000
_cell.length_b   1.000
_cell.length_c   1.000
_cell.angle_alpha   90.00
_cell.angle_beta   90.00
_cell.angle_gamma   90.00
#
_symmetry.space_group_name_H-M   'P 1'
#
loop_
_entity.id
_entity.type
_entity.pdbx_description
1 polymer ?
#
loop_
_entity_poly.entity_id
_entity_poly.type
_entity_poly.pdbx_seq_one_letter_code
_entity_poly.pdbx_strand_id
1 'polypeptide(L)'
;MADQIEQMGVSIENQQKQLEELQSRHDCQVQQCSDLTCKLDATQKQLNQTSKLLAYTEEQLRQNLYTLKERDFIISEQKKAENALAHQACVLRADLEKSIQENASLFQKIAREDKLGTDNRSVVDNFQTELAKQLGSLSSTVATSVSRQSEHLHHVEKICYNFLESHEKAALDLTNKINSSKALYISHVEAMQNVVKLHKATSNAALEEISTLASSNSISTKEYLDAESVEANLIFDELQSTLSTHQGEMAHFARELRQRFNDSTEHLTNISEIIQGFFDKLLEESKRLERHSTTADEIQMKSIAEFEKAYEEQSRSDAEKLIAEVTSLVSNHMRRQKELVGARLGDLRETVSGNKTFLDGHVSSMEGITTDAKRKWQDFYTQAEGETKENADFSAAKHCRMELLMQKCVSTTETTVKRWQSTHELAKDMGNQHVSTMYSVVRNICDSNEQHVIEFDSTREAAEEAVNRNSEDIIKSIDGLSGEERGSISGILDTASAHSETLDELKKDHCTQSTSIEQKALETFQQKFMDYEPTGTTPIRSEPDVPSKGTIESLRAMPMETLLEEFRENNSFESFQVKELKPSLIPRSPLSLINN
;
A
#
# COMPACT_ATOMS: atom_id res chain seq x y z
N MET A 1 128.90 -173.51 151.20
CA MET A 1 128.74 -172.23 151.91
C MET A 1 128.97 -171.15 150.89
N ALA A 2 127.89 -170.51 150.50
CA ALA A 2 127.38 -169.33 151.19
C ALA A 2 128.15 -168.08 150.72
N ASP A 3 129.49 -168.14 150.65
CA ASP A 3 130.28 -166.93 150.39
C ASP A 3 130.24 -166.48 148.92
N GLN A 4 129.98 -167.37 147.95
CA GLN A 4 129.79 -166.95 146.55
C GLN A 4 128.34 -166.61 146.17
N ILE A 5 127.37 -166.94 147.04
CA ILE A 5 125.99 -166.43 146.93
C ILE A 5 125.98 -164.92 147.24
N GLU A 6 126.89 -164.45 148.09
CA GLU A 6 126.95 -163.04 148.53
C GLU A 6 127.69 -162.14 147.52
N GLN A 7 128.77 -162.60 146.90
CA GLN A 7 129.60 -161.74 146.04
C GLN A 7 128.93 -161.35 144.70
N MET A 8 127.99 -162.14 144.17
CA MET A 8 127.33 -161.81 142.89
C MET A 8 125.97 -161.12 143.07
N GLY A 9 125.39 -161.13 144.27
CA GLY A 9 124.30 -160.20 144.62
C GLY A 9 124.73 -158.74 144.39
N VAL A 10 125.99 -158.41 144.72
CA VAL A 10 126.58 -157.09 144.43
C VAL A 10 126.76 -156.84 142.92
N SER A 11 127.00 -157.89 142.12
CA SER A 11 127.06 -157.74 140.66
C SER A 11 125.68 -157.53 140.03
N ILE A 12 124.63 -158.15 140.58
CA ILE A 12 123.22 -157.90 140.20
C ILE A 12 122.87 -156.44 140.46
N GLU A 13 123.26 -155.91 141.62
CA GLU A 13 122.97 -154.53 141.99
C GLU A 13 123.72 -153.50 141.12
N ASN A 14 124.97 -153.79 140.73
CA ASN A 14 125.74 -152.90 139.84
C ASN A 14 125.22 -152.90 138.39
N GLN A 15 124.75 -154.04 137.89
CA GLN A 15 124.15 -154.10 136.55
C GLN A 15 122.75 -153.47 136.51
N GLN A 16 121.98 -153.56 137.61
CA GLN A 16 120.71 -152.85 137.74
C GLN A 16 120.89 -151.33 137.55
N LYS A 17 121.99 -150.78 138.05
CA LYS A 17 122.34 -149.36 137.92
C LYS A 17 122.72 -148.95 136.49
N GLN A 18 123.41 -149.82 135.75
CA GLN A 18 123.66 -149.60 134.31
C GLN A 18 122.37 -149.63 133.48
N LEU A 19 121.38 -150.39 133.91
CA LEU A 19 120.07 -150.49 133.27
C LEU A 19 119.26 -149.20 133.43
N GLU A 20 119.26 -148.60 134.63
CA GLU A 20 118.63 -147.29 134.87
C GLU A 20 119.28 -146.16 134.05
N GLU A 21 120.61 -146.15 133.91
CA GLU A 21 121.34 -145.12 133.15
C GLU A 21 121.11 -145.24 131.63
N LEU A 22 121.00 -146.46 131.10
CA LEU A 22 120.64 -146.70 129.70
C LEU A 22 119.19 -146.36 129.40
N GLN A 23 118.28 -146.56 130.36
CA GLN A 23 116.86 -146.25 130.23
C GLN A 23 116.62 -144.73 130.17
N SER A 24 117.33 -143.94 130.97
CA SER A 24 117.33 -142.47 130.87
C SER A 24 117.78 -141.96 129.50
N ARG A 25 118.75 -142.64 128.85
CA ARG A 25 119.23 -142.28 127.52
C ARG A 25 118.23 -142.63 126.40
N HIS A 26 117.41 -143.66 126.61
CA HIS A 26 116.30 -143.99 125.72
C HIS A 26 115.21 -142.90 125.76
N ASP A 27 114.89 -142.38 126.94
CA ASP A 27 113.79 -141.42 127.12
C ASP A 27 114.08 -140.04 126.51
N CYS A 28 115.32 -139.53 126.63
CA CYS A 28 115.70 -138.23 126.05
C CYS A 28 115.70 -138.26 124.51
N GLN A 29 116.09 -139.40 123.90
CA GLN A 29 116.14 -139.55 122.44
C GLN A 29 114.74 -139.70 121.81
N VAL A 30 113.81 -140.34 122.52
CA VAL A 30 112.40 -140.43 122.10
C VAL A 30 111.72 -139.06 122.11
N GLN A 31 112.01 -138.22 123.11
CA GLN A 31 111.48 -136.86 123.19
C GLN A 31 111.96 -135.98 122.00
N GLN A 32 113.23 -136.10 121.60
CA GLN A 32 113.78 -135.35 120.46
C GLN A 32 113.17 -135.73 119.10
N CYS A 33 112.89 -137.03 118.89
CA CYS A 33 112.25 -137.51 117.65
C CYS A 33 110.76 -137.11 117.56
N SER A 34 110.08 -137.02 118.71
CA SER A 34 108.70 -136.49 118.80
C SER A 34 108.63 -135.02 118.34
N ASP A 35 109.54 -134.17 118.83
CA ASP A 35 109.56 -132.74 118.49
C ASP A 35 109.84 -132.49 117.00
N LEU A 36 110.68 -133.31 116.35
CA LEU A 36 110.92 -133.23 114.91
C LEU A 36 109.69 -133.63 114.08
N THR A 37 108.93 -134.61 114.53
CA THR A 37 107.71 -135.08 113.84
C THR A 37 106.61 -134.02 113.87
N CYS A 38 106.42 -133.33 115.00
CA CYS A 38 105.47 -132.23 115.11
C CYS A 38 105.80 -131.02 114.21
N LYS A 39 107.09 -130.67 114.04
CA LYS A 39 107.51 -129.59 113.13
C LYS A 39 107.27 -129.95 111.65
N LEU A 40 107.44 -131.20 111.27
CA LEU A 40 107.23 -131.65 109.89
C LEU A 40 105.74 -131.55 109.48
N ASP A 41 104.81 -131.97 110.35
CA ASP A 41 103.37 -131.92 110.08
C ASP A 41 102.82 -130.48 109.95
N ALA A 42 103.37 -129.53 110.72
CA ALA A 42 103.00 -128.12 110.64
C ALA A 42 103.39 -127.49 109.28
N THR A 43 104.52 -127.89 108.71
CA THR A 43 105.04 -127.32 107.44
C THR A 43 104.23 -127.83 106.24
N GLN A 44 103.83 -129.11 106.25
CA GLN A 44 103.02 -129.72 105.19
C GLN A 44 101.61 -129.11 105.11
N LYS A 45 101.02 -128.73 106.25
CA LYS A 45 99.69 -128.09 106.30
C LYS A 45 99.68 -126.69 105.68
N GLN A 46 100.73 -125.88 105.87
CA GLN A 46 100.81 -124.55 105.24
C GLN A 46 100.89 -124.61 103.72
N LEU A 47 101.69 -125.53 103.16
CA LEU A 47 101.86 -125.67 101.70
C LEU A 47 100.53 -126.00 101.00
N ASN A 48 99.71 -126.87 101.58
CA ASN A 48 98.39 -127.22 101.05
C ASN A 48 97.39 -126.06 101.09
N GLN A 49 97.53 -125.13 102.04
CA GLN A 49 96.67 -123.94 102.13
C GLN A 49 96.99 -122.92 101.04
N THR A 50 98.27 -122.69 100.73
CA THR A 50 98.69 -121.73 99.70
C THR A 50 98.28 -122.18 98.30
N SER A 51 98.39 -123.49 98.01
CA SER A 51 98.01 -124.04 96.70
C SER A 51 96.51 -123.91 96.40
N LYS A 52 95.63 -123.98 97.41
CA LYS A 52 94.18 -123.78 97.23
C LYS A 52 93.81 -122.33 96.92
N LEU A 53 94.53 -121.37 97.49
CA LEU A 53 94.23 -119.94 97.30
C LEU A 53 94.56 -119.47 95.88
N LEU A 54 95.63 -120.01 95.29
CA LEU A 54 96.07 -119.67 93.92
C LEU A 54 95.06 -120.15 92.86
N ALA A 55 94.58 -121.39 92.96
CA ALA A 55 93.58 -121.91 92.03
C ALA A 55 92.24 -121.13 92.07
N TYR A 56 91.84 -120.66 93.26
CA TYR A 56 90.64 -119.82 93.40
C TYR A 56 90.77 -118.45 92.73
N THR A 57 91.97 -117.86 92.70
CA THR A 57 92.19 -116.52 92.11
C THR A 57 92.28 -116.55 90.58
N GLU A 58 92.85 -117.60 89.99
CA GLU A 58 92.86 -117.77 88.52
C GLU A 58 91.44 -117.91 87.94
N GLU A 59 90.56 -118.65 88.61
CA GLU A 59 89.18 -118.84 88.16
C GLU A 59 88.37 -117.53 88.18
N GLN A 60 88.56 -116.71 89.22
CA GLN A 60 87.89 -115.40 89.36
C GLN A 60 88.30 -114.40 88.27
N LEU A 61 89.57 -114.41 87.83
CA LEU A 61 90.02 -113.53 86.75
C LEU A 61 89.35 -113.91 85.42
N ARG A 62 89.21 -115.21 85.16
CA ARG A 62 88.60 -115.74 83.95
C ARG A 62 87.11 -115.39 83.88
N GLN A 63 86.42 -115.44 85.01
CA GLN A 63 85.01 -115.07 85.11
C GLN A 63 84.79 -113.57 84.80
N ASN A 64 85.63 -112.68 85.31
CA ASN A 64 85.48 -111.23 85.10
C ASN A 64 85.69 -110.79 83.64
N LEU A 65 86.62 -111.42 82.91
CA LEU A 65 86.87 -111.12 81.49
C LEU A 65 85.67 -111.47 80.59
N TYR A 66 84.93 -112.52 80.94
CA TYR A 66 83.73 -112.94 80.22
C TYR A 66 82.61 -111.90 80.37
N THR A 67 82.37 -111.43 81.60
CA THR A 67 81.32 -110.43 81.90
C THR A 67 81.56 -109.08 81.22
N LEU A 68 82.81 -108.72 80.95
CA LEU A 68 83.14 -107.46 80.28
C LEU A 68 82.72 -107.49 78.80
N LYS A 69 83.06 -108.57 78.09
CA LYS A 69 82.70 -108.75 76.67
C LYS A 69 81.19 -108.79 76.45
N GLU A 70 80.46 -109.37 77.41
CA GLU A 70 78.99 -109.41 77.40
C GLU A 70 78.37 -108.00 77.40
N ARG A 71 78.96 -107.04 78.12
CA ARG A 71 78.43 -105.68 78.17
C ARG A 71 78.72 -104.85 76.93
N ASP A 72 79.87 -105.03 76.29
CA ASP A 72 80.22 -104.29 75.07
C ASP A 72 79.30 -104.63 73.89
N PHE A 73 78.84 -105.88 73.80
CA PHE A 73 77.87 -106.31 72.78
C PHE A 73 76.55 -105.55 72.90
N ILE A 74 75.99 -105.44 74.11
CA ILE A 74 74.71 -104.76 74.37
C ILE A 74 74.78 -103.28 73.99
N ILE A 75 75.89 -102.60 74.31
CA ILE A 75 76.08 -101.18 73.99
C ILE A 75 76.06 -100.95 72.47
N SER A 76 76.65 -101.86 71.70
CA SER A 76 76.72 -101.73 70.24
C SER A 76 75.35 -101.82 69.56
N GLU A 77 74.48 -102.72 70.03
CA GLU A 77 73.13 -102.90 69.48
C GLU A 77 72.19 -101.76 69.88
N GLN A 78 72.29 -101.25 71.11
CA GLN A 78 71.55 -100.06 71.53
C GLN A 78 71.90 -98.83 70.67
N LYS A 79 73.18 -98.65 70.32
CA LYS A 79 73.64 -97.51 69.49
C LYS A 79 73.13 -97.56 68.04
N LYS A 80 72.93 -98.76 67.47
CA LYS A 80 72.31 -98.90 66.14
C LYS A 80 70.85 -98.43 66.15
N ALA A 81 70.09 -98.82 67.17
CA ALA A 81 68.69 -98.45 67.31
C ALA A 81 68.49 -96.93 67.49
N GLU A 82 69.34 -96.30 68.30
CA GLU A 82 69.30 -94.84 68.53
C GLU A 82 69.48 -94.04 67.22
N ASN A 83 70.47 -94.41 66.41
CA ASN A 83 70.73 -93.73 65.13
C ASN A 83 69.55 -93.88 64.14
N ALA A 84 68.92 -95.05 64.11
CA ALA A 84 67.79 -95.31 63.23
C ALA A 84 66.55 -94.47 63.62
N LEU A 85 66.27 -94.36 64.92
CA LEU A 85 65.19 -93.51 65.45
C LEU A 85 65.45 -92.02 65.22
N ALA A 86 66.69 -91.56 65.37
CA ALA A 86 67.07 -90.16 65.13
C ALA A 86 66.91 -89.76 63.65
N HIS A 87 67.25 -90.67 62.72
CA HIS A 87 67.03 -90.45 61.29
C HIS A 87 65.54 -90.31 60.96
N GLN A 88 64.69 -91.21 61.49
CA GLN A 88 63.25 -91.15 61.27
C GLN A 88 62.62 -89.85 61.81
N ALA A 89 63.10 -89.33 62.94
CA ALA A 89 62.65 -88.05 63.49
C ALA A 89 63.03 -86.86 62.59
N CYS A 90 64.19 -86.91 61.92
CA CYS A 90 64.61 -85.86 60.98
C CYS A 90 63.75 -85.83 59.71
N VAL A 91 63.39 -87.00 59.16
CA VAL A 91 62.50 -87.11 57.99
C VAL A 91 61.13 -86.53 58.32
N LEU A 92 60.55 -86.92 59.46
CA LEU A 92 59.24 -86.41 59.88
C LEU A 92 59.21 -84.88 60.02
N ARG A 93 60.29 -84.28 60.54
CA ARG A 93 60.42 -82.82 60.66
C ARG A 93 60.44 -82.14 59.29
N ALA A 94 61.16 -82.71 58.31
CA ALA A 94 61.22 -82.17 56.96
C ALA A 94 59.85 -82.21 56.26
N ASP A 95 59.09 -83.29 56.46
CA ASP A 95 57.73 -83.41 55.91
C ASP A 95 56.74 -82.43 56.57
N LEU A 96 56.88 -82.19 57.89
CA LEU A 96 56.12 -81.16 58.60
C LEU A 96 56.44 -79.74 58.10
N GLU A 97 57.73 -79.40 57.92
CA GLU A 97 58.16 -78.11 57.37
C GLU A 97 57.64 -77.91 55.94
N LYS A 98 57.70 -78.96 55.10
CA LYS A 98 57.12 -78.94 53.75
C LYS A 98 55.61 -78.69 53.79
N SER A 99 54.88 -79.36 54.69
CA SER A 99 53.42 -79.22 54.83
C SER A 99 53.03 -77.82 55.30
N ILE A 100 53.81 -77.21 56.19
CA ILE A 100 53.62 -75.81 56.63
C ILE A 100 53.82 -74.85 55.45
N GLN A 101 54.86 -75.06 54.63
CA GLN A 101 55.14 -74.23 53.46
C GLN A 101 54.06 -74.35 52.37
N GLU A 102 53.54 -75.56 52.13
CA GLU A 102 52.42 -75.82 51.22
C GLU A 102 51.13 -75.12 51.71
N ASN A 103 50.81 -75.22 53.00
CA ASN A 103 49.66 -74.52 53.60
C ASN A 103 49.80 -72.99 53.50
N ALA A 104 50.98 -72.43 53.76
CA ALA A 104 51.23 -71.00 53.61
C ALA A 104 51.03 -70.53 52.16
N SER A 105 51.46 -71.33 51.19
CA SER A 105 51.28 -71.05 49.75
C SER A 105 49.80 -71.11 49.35
N LEU A 106 49.04 -72.06 49.89
CA LEU A 106 47.59 -72.18 49.69
C LEU A 106 46.86 -70.95 50.24
N PHE A 107 47.12 -70.55 51.49
CA PHE A 107 46.52 -69.35 52.09
C PHE A 107 46.85 -68.09 51.30
N GLN A 108 48.08 -67.95 50.78
CA GLN A 108 48.43 -66.83 49.93
C GLN A 108 47.67 -66.83 48.59
N LYS A 109 47.38 -68.01 48.03
CA LYS A 109 46.59 -68.14 46.80
C LYS A 109 45.12 -67.81 47.05
N ILE A 110 44.52 -68.31 48.14
CA ILE A 110 43.16 -67.97 48.56
C ILE A 110 43.02 -66.46 48.79
N ALA A 111 43.95 -65.85 49.53
CA ALA A 111 43.93 -64.41 49.78
C ALA A 111 44.08 -63.57 48.49
N ARG A 112 44.88 -64.03 47.51
CA ARG A 112 44.95 -63.39 46.19
C ARG A 112 43.66 -63.57 45.39
N GLU A 113 43.02 -64.72 45.48
CA GLU A 113 41.75 -65.03 44.82
C GLU A 113 40.61 -64.17 45.39
N ASP A 114 40.46 -64.11 46.71
CA ASP A 114 39.49 -63.24 47.39
C ASP A 114 39.70 -61.77 47.01
N LYS A 115 40.96 -61.33 46.95
CA LYS A 115 41.32 -59.99 46.49
C LYS A 115 40.93 -59.76 45.03
N LEU A 116 41.21 -60.71 44.13
CA LEU A 116 40.82 -60.61 42.73
C LEU A 116 39.29 -60.65 42.54
N GLY A 117 38.57 -61.46 43.31
CA GLY A 117 37.11 -61.51 43.30
C GLY A 117 36.50 -60.18 43.74
N THR A 118 36.99 -59.61 44.84
CA THR A 118 36.56 -58.28 45.32
C THR A 118 36.93 -57.16 44.35
N ASP A 119 38.15 -57.15 43.81
CA ASP A 119 38.59 -56.19 42.79
C ASP A 119 37.73 -56.29 41.52
N ASN A 120 37.48 -57.50 41.00
CA ASN A 120 36.64 -57.72 39.82
C ASN A 120 35.19 -57.27 40.04
N ARG A 121 34.60 -57.58 41.20
CA ARG A 121 33.24 -57.13 41.52
C ARG A 121 33.17 -55.62 41.64
N SER A 122 34.19 -54.97 42.21
CA SER A 122 34.27 -53.50 42.24
C SER A 122 34.33 -52.87 40.84
N VAL A 123 35.04 -53.50 39.88
CA VAL A 123 35.10 -53.03 38.49
C VAL A 123 33.74 -53.16 37.81
N VAL A 124 33.03 -54.27 38.03
CA VAL A 124 31.68 -54.51 37.49
C VAL A 124 30.68 -53.49 38.08
N ASP A 125 30.70 -53.27 39.39
CA ASP A 125 29.82 -52.30 40.06
C ASP A 125 30.12 -50.86 39.59
N ASN A 126 31.40 -50.50 39.44
CA ASN A 126 31.81 -49.22 38.87
C ASN A 126 31.35 -49.06 37.42
N PHE A 127 31.43 -50.10 36.60
CA PHE A 127 30.92 -50.06 35.23
C PHE A 127 29.40 -49.93 35.19
N GLN A 128 28.67 -50.64 36.05
CA GLN A 128 27.21 -50.55 36.15
C GLN A 128 26.77 -49.13 36.54
N THR A 129 27.43 -48.54 37.54
CA THR A 129 27.12 -47.17 37.99
C THR A 129 27.46 -46.13 36.92
N GLU A 130 28.60 -46.25 36.23
CA GLU A 130 28.95 -45.35 35.12
C GLU A 130 27.99 -45.52 33.93
N LEU A 131 27.59 -46.76 33.60
CA LEU A 131 26.60 -47.01 32.54
C LEU A 131 25.25 -46.35 32.86
N ALA A 132 24.74 -46.53 34.08
CA ALA A 132 23.50 -45.88 34.51
C ALA A 132 23.60 -44.34 34.46
N LYS A 133 24.74 -43.79 34.88
CA LYS A 133 25.01 -42.34 34.82
C LYS A 133 25.05 -41.82 33.38
N GLN A 134 25.75 -42.51 32.47
CA GLN A 134 25.81 -42.17 31.05
C GLN A 134 24.44 -42.25 30.40
N LEU A 135 23.67 -43.29 30.71
CA LEU A 135 22.31 -43.51 30.19
C LEU A 135 21.32 -42.46 30.71
N GLY A 136 21.43 -42.09 31.97
CA GLY A 136 20.68 -40.98 32.57
C GLY A 136 21.04 -39.63 31.93
N SER A 137 22.32 -39.37 31.68
CA SER A 137 22.77 -38.15 30.99
C SER A 137 22.28 -38.10 29.55
N LEU A 138 22.28 -39.22 28.82
CA LEU A 138 21.75 -39.32 27.48
C LEU A 138 20.23 -39.11 27.46
N SER A 139 19.49 -39.75 28.36
CA SER A 139 18.05 -39.57 28.53
C SER A 139 17.68 -38.11 28.83
N SER A 140 18.44 -37.46 29.72
CA SER A 140 18.27 -36.03 30.00
C SER A 140 18.54 -35.17 28.77
N THR A 141 19.59 -35.47 28.01
CA THR A 141 19.95 -34.71 26.80
C THR A 141 18.87 -34.83 25.72
N VAL A 142 18.38 -36.05 25.46
CA VAL A 142 17.30 -36.30 24.50
C VAL A 142 16.01 -35.64 24.97
N ALA A 143 15.66 -35.74 26.26
CA ALA A 143 14.48 -35.07 26.81
C ALA A 143 14.55 -33.54 26.65
N THR A 144 15.69 -32.92 26.98
CA THR A 144 15.90 -31.48 26.78
C THR A 144 15.83 -31.09 25.30
N SER A 145 16.41 -31.91 24.42
CA SER A 145 16.35 -31.68 22.98
C SER A 145 14.91 -31.75 22.44
N VAL A 146 14.15 -32.80 22.82
CA VAL A 146 12.75 -32.97 22.42
C VAL A 146 11.89 -31.82 22.96
N SER A 147 12.05 -31.45 24.24
CA SER A 147 11.33 -30.30 24.81
C SER A 147 11.62 -29.00 24.06
N ARG A 148 12.89 -28.74 23.71
CA ARG A 148 13.25 -27.53 22.96
C ARG A 148 12.69 -27.54 21.54
N GLN A 149 12.71 -28.68 20.85
CA GLN A 149 12.12 -28.80 19.51
C GLN A 149 10.60 -28.67 19.54
N SER A 150 9.93 -29.24 20.54
CA SER A 150 8.48 -29.06 20.77
C SER A 150 8.12 -27.58 21.02
N GLU A 151 8.94 -26.87 21.80
CA GLU A 151 8.75 -25.43 22.05
C GLU A 151 8.93 -24.60 20.77
N HIS A 152 9.91 -24.95 19.92
CA HIS A 152 10.09 -24.32 18.62
C HIS A 152 8.89 -24.57 17.68
N LEU A 153 8.37 -25.81 17.62
CA LEU A 153 7.18 -26.15 16.84
C LEU A 153 5.96 -25.33 17.29
N HIS A 154 5.73 -25.26 18.60
CA HIS A 154 4.66 -24.44 19.16
C HIS A 154 4.83 -22.94 18.80
N HIS A 155 6.06 -22.44 18.75
CA HIS A 155 6.31 -21.07 18.32
C HIS A 155 5.99 -20.86 16.83
N VAL A 156 6.29 -21.84 15.96
CA VAL A 156 5.93 -21.82 14.54
C VAL A 156 4.41 -21.79 14.37
N GLU A 157 3.67 -22.64 15.09
CA GLU A 157 2.21 -22.64 15.09
C GLU A 157 1.64 -21.28 15.50
N LYS A 158 2.18 -20.71 16.60
CA LYS A 158 1.76 -19.39 17.09
C LYS A 158 2.00 -18.28 16.06
N ILE A 159 3.16 -18.29 15.40
CA ILE A 159 3.45 -17.33 14.31
C ILE A 159 2.45 -17.50 13.17
N CYS A 160 2.16 -18.75 12.76
CA CYS A 160 1.19 -19.05 11.71
C CYS A 160 -0.21 -18.51 12.03
N TYR A 161 -0.71 -18.75 13.25
CA TYR A 161 -2.03 -18.23 13.66
C TYR A 161 -2.07 -16.70 13.74
N ASN A 162 -1.05 -16.07 14.35
CA ASN A 162 -0.98 -14.61 14.43
C ASN A 162 -0.92 -13.96 13.04
N PHE A 163 -0.16 -14.57 12.13
CA PHE A 163 -0.04 -14.09 10.77
C PHE A 163 -1.36 -14.24 10.01
N LEU A 164 -2.05 -15.39 10.15
CA LEU A 164 -3.38 -15.61 9.57
C LEU A 164 -4.39 -14.56 10.05
N GLU A 165 -4.46 -14.31 11.37
CA GLU A 165 -5.37 -13.31 11.95
C GLU A 165 -5.07 -11.90 11.43
N SER A 166 -3.79 -11.51 11.41
CA SER A 166 -3.35 -10.22 10.89
C SER A 166 -3.67 -10.09 9.40
N HIS A 167 -3.45 -11.15 8.62
CA HIS A 167 -3.73 -11.18 7.19
C HIS A 167 -5.23 -11.06 6.92
N GLU A 168 -6.07 -11.86 7.57
CA GLU A 168 -7.53 -11.80 7.43
C GLU A 168 -8.09 -10.40 7.77
N LYS A 169 -7.57 -9.79 8.83
CA LYS A 169 -7.94 -8.42 9.20
C LYS A 169 -7.52 -7.42 8.13
N ALA A 170 -6.32 -7.55 7.57
CA ALA A 170 -5.82 -6.67 6.51
C ALA A 170 -6.61 -6.84 5.21
N ALA A 171 -6.91 -8.07 4.80
CA ALA A 171 -7.73 -8.38 3.64
C ALA A 171 -9.14 -7.79 3.77
N LEU A 172 -9.78 -7.95 4.93
CA LEU A 172 -11.09 -7.36 5.21
C LEU A 172 -11.06 -5.82 5.17
N ASP A 173 -10.02 -5.19 5.75
CA ASP A 173 -9.85 -3.74 5.71
C ASP A 173 -9.64 -3.24 4.26
N LEU A 174 -8.84 -3.95 3.44
CA LEU A 174 -8.68 -3.62 2.02
C LEU A 174 -10.00 -3.72 1.27
N THR A 175 -10.76 -4.80 1.43
CA THR A 175 -12.06 -4.98 0.79
C THR A 175 -13.03 -3.87 1.18
N ASN A 176 -13.07 -3.48 2.46
CA ASN A 176 -13.90 -2.36 2.93
C ASN A 176 -13.47 -1.02 2.32
N LYS A 177 -12.16 -0.77 2.21
CA LYS A 177 -11.62 0.44 1.56
C LYS A 177 -11.95 0.49 0.08
N ILE A 178 -11.85 -0.63 -0.64
CA ILE A 178 -12.23 -0.73 -2.06
C ILE A 178 -13.71 -0.43 -2.23
N ASN A 179 -14.58 -1.02 -1.41
CA ASN A 179 -16.02 -0.75 -1.46
C ASN A 179 -16.35 0.71 -1.14
N SER A 180 -15.68 1.30 -0.15
CA SER A 180 -15.84 2.71 0.19
C SER A 180 -15.35 3.62 -0.93
N SER A 181 -14.22 3.29 -1.56
CA SER A 181 -13.70 4.02 -2.72
C SER A 181 -14.65 3.95 -3.92
N LYS A 182 -15.22 2.78 -4.21
CA LYS A 182 -16.25 2.59 -5.23
C LYS A 182 -17.47 3.48 -4.97
N ALA A 183 -18.01 3.44 -3.75
CA ALA A 183 -19.17 4.24 -3.38
C ALA A 183 -18.90 5.75 -3.49
N LEU A 184 -17.72 6.20 -3.03
CA LEU A 184 -17.30 7.60 -3.12
C LEU A 184 -17.15 8.05 -4.58
N TYR A 185 -16.56 7.21 -5.44
CA TYR A 185 -16.45 7.51 -6.87
C TYR A 185 -17.81 7.68 -7.52
N ILE A 186 -18.73 6.72 -7.31
CA ILE A 186 -20.10 6.78 -7.86
C ILE A 186 -20.80 8.07 -7.40
N SER A 187 -20.75 8.36 -6.10
CA SER A 187 -21.34 9.58 -5.53
C SER A 187 -20.75 10.87 -6.12
N HIS A 188 -19.44 10.94 -6.37
CA HIS A 188 -18.83 12.09 -7.02
C HIS A 188 -19.29 12.28 -8.46
N VAL A 189 -19.42 11.20 -9.24
CA VAL A 189 -19.91 11.29 -10.62
C VAL A 189 -21.40 11.68 -10.64
N GLU A 190 -22.20 11.18 -9.71
CA GLU A 190 -23.60 11.62 -9.52
C GLU A 190 -23.69 13.11 -9.19
N ALA A 191 -22.83 13.62 -8.31
CA ALA A 191 -22.75 15.05 -8.01
C ALA A 191 -22.42 15.87 -9.28
N MET A 192 -21.49 15.40 -10.11
CA MET A 192 -21.20 16.05 -11.40
C MET A 192 -22.41 16.02 -12.35
N GLN A 193 -23.14 14.90 -12.42
CA GLN A 193 -24.36 14.80 -13.21
C GLN A 193 -25.41 15.85 -12.79
N ASN A 194 -25.58 16.03 -11.48
CA ASN A 194 -26.51 17.03 -10.95
C ASN A 194 -26.10 18.45 -11.35
N VAL A 195 -24.80 18.76 -11.35
CA VAL A 195 -24.28 20.06 -11.82
C VAL A 195 -24.57 20.25 -13.32
N VAL A 196 -24.36 19.23 -14.16
CA VAL A 196 -24.64 19.29 -15.60
C VAL A 196 -26.14 19.49 -15.86
N LYS A 197 -27.02 18.77 -15.15
CA LYS A 197 -28.47 18.95 -15.24
C LYS A 197 -28.92 20.33 -14.77
N LEU A 198 -28.32 20.86 -13.70
CA LEU A 198 -28.58 22.21 -13.23
C LEU A 198 -28.14 23.25 -14.27
N HIS A 199 -26.95 23.09 -14.86
CA HIS A 199 -26.46 23.96 -15.93
C HIS A 199 -27.42 23.97 -17.13
N LYS A 200 -27.91 22.81 -17.58
CA LYS A 200 -28.95 22.72 -18.62
C LYS A 200 -30.20 23.51 -18.24
N ALA A 201 -30.72 23.29 -17.03
CA ALA A 201 -31.94 23.96 -16.58
C ALA A 201 -31.77 25.49 -16.52
N THR A 202 -30.66 25.98 -15.94
CA THR A 202 -30.37 27.41 -15.85
C THR A 202 -30.10 28.02 -17.23
N SER A 203 -29.33 27.35 -18.08
CA SER A 203 -29.05 27.83 -19.45
C SER A 203 -30.34 27.92 -20.27
N ASN A 204 -31.20 26.90 -20.23
CA ASN A 204 -32.45 26.89 -20.98
C ASN A 204 -33.41 27.97 -20.47
N ALA A 205 -33.49 28.17 -19.15
CA ALA A 205 -34.31 29.23 -18.57
C ALA A 205 -33.85 30.64 -19.03
N ALA A 206 -32.54 30.90 -19.03
CA ALA A 206 -31.98 32.16 -19.50
C ALA A 206 -32.20 32.37 -21.01
N LEU A 207 -32.08 31.31 -21.82
CA LEU A 207 -32.33 31.38 -23.26
C LEU A 207 -33.81 31.63 -23.58
N GLU A 208 -34.73 31.03 -22.83
CA GLU A 208 -36.16 31.33 -22.93
C GLU A 208 -36.45 32.78 -22.53
N GLU A 209 -35.83 33.29 -21.47
CA GLU A 209 -35.95 34.70 -21.10
C GLU A 209 -35.50 35.63 -22.24
N ILE A 210 -34.37 35.35 -22.89
CA ILE A 210 -33.90 36.09 -24.07
C ILE A 210 -34.91 36.00 -25.22
N SER A 211 -35.48 34.81 -25.48
CA SER A 211 -36.51 34.60 -26.51
C SER A 211 -37.77 35.44 -26.24
N THR A 212 -38.22 35.47 -24.98
CA THR A 212 -39.36 36.30 -24.56
C THR A 212 -39.06 37.79 -24.69
N LEU A 213 -37.86 38.23 -24.34
CA LEU A 213 -37.43 39.62 -24.47
C LEU A 213 -37.35 40.06 -25.93
N ALA A 214 -36.80 39.22 -26.82
CA ALA A 214 -36.76 39.48 -28.25
C ALA A 214 -38.18 39.62 -28.84
N SER A 215 -39.09 38.73 -28.42
CA SER A 215 -40.50 38.79 -28.81
C SER A 215 -41.19 40.07 -28.30
N SER A 216 -40.99 40.39 -27.02
CA SER A 216 -41.54 41.60 -26.39
C SER A 216 -41.02 42.88 -27.06
N ASN A 217 -39.73 42.95 -27.38
CA ASN A 217 -39.13 44.08 -28.07
C ASN A 217 -39.70 44.25 -29.49
N SER A 218 -39.90 43.15 -30.22
CA SER A 218 -40.55 43.18 -31.54
C SER A 218 -42.00 43.65 -31.46
N ILE A 219 -42.74 43.20 -30.44
CA ILE A 219 -44.14 43.64 -30.20
C ILE A 219 -44.16 45.13 -29.87
N SER A 220 -43.34 45.60 -28.93
CA SER A 220 -43.29 47.02 -28.55
C SER A 220 -42.89 47.92 -29.72
N THR A 221 -41.92 47.49 -30.53
CA THR A 221 -41.53 48.22 -31.76
C THR A 221 -42.69 48.28 -32.75
N LYS A 222 -43.41 47.17 -32.94
CA LYS A 222 -44.59 47.13 -33.80
C LYS A 222 -45.69 48.06 -33.29
N GLU A 223 -46.02 48.01 -32.00
CA GLU A 223 -47.04 48.88 -31.39
C GLU A 223 -46.71 50.36 -31.56
N TYR A 224 -45.43 50.73 -31.37
CA TYR A 224 -44.96 52.09 -31.60
C TYR A 224 -45.09 52.49 -33.08
N LEU A 225 -44.65 51.63 -34.01
CA LEU A 225 -44.79 51.86 -35.44
C LEU A 225 -46.25 51.95 -35.90
N ASP A 226 -47.14 51.14 -35.33
CA ASP A 226 -48.58 51.15 -35.61
C ASP A 226 -49.21 52.46 -35.11
N ALA A 227 -48.84 52.93 -33.91
CA ALA A 227 -49.30 54.21 -33.37
C ALA A 227 -48.82 55.40 -34.21
N GLU A 228 -47.52 55.43 -34.54
CA GLU A 228 -46.94 56.48 -35.40
C GLU A 228 -47.55 56.46 -36.81
N SER A 229 -47.89 55.27 -37.34
CA SER A 229 -48.58 55.14 -38.62
C SER A 229 -49.94 55.83 -38.61
N VAL A 230 -50.70 55.73 -37.52
CA VAL A 230 -51.99 56.44 -37.39
C VAL A 230 -51.78 57.96 -37.44
N GLU A 231 -50.83 58.50 -36.67
CA GLU A 231 -50.56 59.93 -36.63
C GLU A 231 -50.00 60.46 -37.96
N ALA A 232 -49.04 59.74 -38.55
CA ALA A 232 -48.47 60.09 -39.84
C ALA A 232 -49.54 60.09 -40.95
N ASN A 233 -50.43 59.09 -40.98
CA ASN A 233 -51.53 59.05 -41.96
C ASN A 233 -52.50 60.23 -41.78
N LEU A 234 -52.81 60.64 -40.54
CA LEU A 234 -53.63 61.84 -40.29
C LEU A 234 -52.99 63.10 -40.86
N ILE A 235 -51.68 63.30 -40.62
CA ILE A 235 -50.92 64.44 -41.16
C ILE A 235 -50.90 64.41 -42.69
N PHE A 236 -50.69 63.23 -43.28
CA PHE A 236 -50.66 63.09 -44.74
C PHE A 236 -52.03 63.33 -45.37
N ASP A 237 -53.10 62.83 -44.76
CA ASP A 237 -54.47 63.06 -45.21
C ASP A 237 -54.84 64.56 -45.13
N GLU A 238 -54.47 65.23 -44.03
CA GLU A 238 -54.67 66.68 -43.88
C GLU A 238 -53.86 67.48 -44.91
N LEU A 239 -52.59 67.11 -45.14
CA LEU A 239 -51.73 67.76 -46.13
C LEU A 239 -52.27 67.56 -47.54
N GLN A 240 -52.71 66.35 -47.89
CA GLN A 240 -53.29 66.04 -49.19
C GLN A 240 -54.61 66.79 -49.41
N SER A 241 -55.46 66.86 -48.39
CA SER A 241 -56.70 67.65 -48.40
C SER A 241 -56.44 69.15 -48.59
N THR A 242 -55.46 69.69 -47.86
CA THR A 242 -55.06 71.11 -47.94
C THR A 242 -54.49 71.45 -49.31
N LEU A 243 -53.58 70.62 -49.85
CA LEU A 243 -53.03 70.81 -51.20
C LEU A 243 -54.11 70.74 -52.27
N SER A 244 -55.04 69.79 -52.16
CA SER A 244 -56.18 69.67 -53.09
C SER A 244 -57.08 70.92 -53.03
N THR A 245 -57.34 71.43 -51.83
CA THR A 245 -58.11 72.66 -51.62
C THR A 245 -57.40 73.86 -52.23
N HIS A 246 -56.10 74.04 -51.95
CA HIS A 246 -55.31 75.13 -52.53
C HIS A 246 -55.24 75.06 -54.06
N GLN A 247 -55.13 73.86 -54.63
CA GLN A 247 -55.18 73.66 -56.08
C GLN A 247 -56.53 74.10 -56.66
N GLY A 248 -57.63 73.73 -56.00
CA GLY A 248 -58.99 74.14 -56.38
C GLY A 248 -59.20 75.66 -56.29
N GLU A 249 -58.81 76.27 -55.17
CA GLU A 249 -58.88 77.72 -54.95
C GLU A 249 -58.04 78.51 -55.96
N MET A 250 -56.84 78.03 -56.27
CA MET A 250 -55.98 78.66 -57.28
C MET A 250 -56.57 78.57 -58.68
N ALA A 251 -57.15 77.43 -59.04
CA ALA A 251 -57.86 77.26 -60.31
C ALA A 251 -59.12 78.14 -60.38
N HIS A 252 -59.80 78.38 -59.25
CA HIS A 252 -60.90 79.33 -59.16
C HIS A 252 -60.41 80.77 -59.34
N PHE A 253 -59.41 81.19 -58.57
CA PHE A 253 -58.80 82.53 -58.63
C PHE A 253 -58.30 82.88 -60.04
N ALA A 254 -57.62 81.93 -60.71
CA ALA A 254 -57.16 82.15 -62.08
C ALA A 254 -58.30 82.25 -63.10
N ARG A 255 -59.42 81.53 -62.90
CA ARG A 255 -60.62 81.71 -63.72
C ARG A 255 -61.23 83.09 -63.52
N GLU A 256 -61.35 83.54 -62.27
CA GLU A 256 -61.89 84.86 -61.94
C GLU A 256 -61.03 86.00 -62.52
N LEU A 257 -59.70 85.92 -62.41
CA LEU A 257 -58.80 86.92 -63.02
C LEU A 257 -58.95 86.96 -64.55
N ARG A 258 -58.99 85.79 -65.21
CA ARG A 258 -59.21 85.73 -66.67
C ARG A 258 -60.54 86.39 -67.04
N GLN A 259 -61.60 86.11 -66.28
CA GLN A 259 -62.91 86.72 -66.52
C GLN A 259 -62.85 88.25 -66.35
N ARG A 260 -62.26 88.76 -65.25
CA ARG A 260 -62.13 90.21 -65.04
C ARG A 260 -61.33 90.93 -66.13
N PHE A 261 -60.26 90.32 -66.65
CA PHE A 261 -59.51 90.90 -67.76
C PHE A 261 -60.31 90.89 -69.08
N ASN A 262 -61.08 89.84 -69.33
CA ASN A 262 -62.00 89.79 -70.47
C ASN A 262 -63.08 90.88 -70.35
N ASP A 263 -63.74 90.99 -69.19
CA ASP A 263 -64.76 92.01 -68.92
C ASP A 263 -64.18 93.42 -69.07
N SER A 264 -62.96 93.68 -68.58
CA SER A 264 -62.27 94.96 -68.74
C SER A 264 -61.94 95.28 -70.20
N THR A 265 -61.56 94.28 -71.00
CA THR A 265 -61.25 94.44 -72.42
C THR A 265 -62.53 94.72 -73.21
N GLU A 266 -63.63 94.03 -72.89
CA GLU A 266 -64.96 94.29 -73.46
C GLU A 266 -65.45 95.71 -73.11
N HIS A 267 -65.33 96.12 -71.84
CA HIS A 267 -65.67 97.49 -71.41
C HIS A 267 -64.85 98.55 -72.14
N LEU A 268 -63.54 98.37 -72.27
CA LEU A 268 -62.66 99.30 -72.98
C LEU A 268 -63.04 99.40 -74.47
N THR A 269 -63.36 98.26 -75.09
CA THR A 269 -63.81 98.20 -76.49
C THR A 269 -65.13 98.95 -76.68
N ASN A 270 -66.12 98.71 -75.80
CA ASN A 270 -67.40 99.42 -75.81
C ASN A 270 -67.24 100.95 -75.64
N ILE A 271 -66.41 101.38 -74.68
CA ILE A 271 -66.12 102.83 -74.48
C ILE A 271 -65.47 103.42 -75.72
N SER A 272 -64.54 102.69 -76.34
CA SER A 272 -63.85 103.12 -77.55
C SER A 272 -64.82 103.29 -78.72
N GLU A 273 -65.72 102.33 -78.94
CA GLU A 273 -66.77 102.42 -79.97
C GLU A 273 -67.67 103.65 -79.75
N ILE A 274 -68.09 103.92 -78.51
CA ILE A 274 -68.91 105.10 -78.17
C ILE A 274 -68.17 106.41 -78.47
N ILE A 275 -66.92 106.53 -78.01
CA ILE A 275 -66.11 107.75 -78.17
C ILE A 275 -65.75 107.98 -79.65
N GLN A 276 -65.42 106.92 -80.37
CA GLN A 276 -65.19 106.99 -81.81
C GLN A 276 -66.43 107.50 -82.56
N GLY A 277 -67.61 106.96 -82.21
CA GLY A 277 -68.89 107.41 -82.75
C GLY A 277 -69.22 108.86 -82.39
N PHE A 278 -68.77 109.36 -81.23
CA PHE A 278 -68.89 110.77 -80.85
C PHE A 278 -68.00 111.67 -81.70
N PHE A 279 -66.74 111.29 -81.92
CA PHE A 279 -65.83 112.05 -82.79
C PHE A 279 -66.29 112.10 -84.24
N ASP A 280 -66.83 111.00 -84.77
CA ASP A 280 -67.37 110.96 -86.14
C ASP A 280 -68.56 111.92 -86.32
N LYS A 281 -69.47 112.00 -85.34
CA LYS A 281 -70.57 112.97 -85.34
C LYS A 281 -70.09 114.41 -85.26
N LEU A 282 -69.10 114.72 -84.42
CA LEU A 282 -68.53 116.07 -84.30
C LEU A 282 -67.90 116.54 -85.62
N LEU A 283 -67.21 115.63 -86.32
CA LEU A 283 -66.63 115.90 -87.64
C LEU A 283 -67.74 116.19 -88.67
N GLU A 284 -68.83 115.43 -88.66
CA GLU A 284 -69.99 115.64 -89.54
C GLU A 284 -70.68 116.98 -89.27
N GLU A 285 -70.86 117.35 -88.00
CA GLU A 285 -71.42 118.64 -87.58
C GLU A 285 -70.54 119.82 -88.02
N SER A 286 -69.21 119.70 -87.89
CA SER A 286 -68.25 120.70 -88.39
C SER A 286 -68.42 120.93 -89.90
N LYS A 287 -68.48 119.86 -90.70
CA LYS A 287 -68.73 119.91 -92.15
C LYS A 287 -70.12 120.46 -92.52
N ARG A 288 -71.11 120.31 -91.64
CA ARG A 288 -72.45 120.90 -91.85
C ARG A 288 -72.42 122.41 -91.60
N LEU A 289 -71.71 122.85 -90.56
CA LEU A 289 -71.52 124.26 -90.24
C LEU A 289 -70.74 125.01 -91.35
N GLU A 290 -69.70 124.39 -91.90
CA GLU A 290 -68.95 124.89 -93.07
C GLU A 290 -69.86 125.18 -94.28
N ARG A 291 -70.69 124.19 -94.64
CA ARG A 291 -71.67 124.31 -95.73
C ARG A 291 -72.68 125.42 -95.46
N HIS A 292 -73.14 125.54 -94.22
CA HIS A 292 -74.07 126.60 -93.84
C HIS A 292 -73.44 128.00 -93.92
N SER A 293 -72.21 128.16 -93.42
CA SER A 293 -71.40 129.38 -93.53
C SER A 293 -71.25 129.82 -94.99
N THR A 294 -70.87 128.88 -95.86
CA THR A 294 -70.69 129.13 -97.31
C THR A 294 -71.97 129.61 -97.97
N THR A 295 -73.11 128.98 -97.66
CA THR A 295 -74.42 129.33 -98.23
C THR A 295 -74.91 130.70 -97.75
N ALA A 296 -74.69 131.02 -96.47
CA ALA A 296 -75.13 132.30 -95.90
C ALA A 296 -74.36 133.49 -96.50
N ASP A 297 -73.05 133.34 -96.71
CA ASP A 297 -72.20 134.33 -97.39
C ASP A 297 -72.65 134.59 -98.83
N GLU A 298 -72.91 133.53 -99.60
CA GLU A 298 -73.42 133.66 -100.98
C GLU A 298 -74.74 134.45 -101.04
N ILE A 299 -75.68 134.19 -100.12
CA ILE A 299 -76.97 134.90 -100.05
C ILE A 299 -76.77 136.38 -99.71
N GLN A 300 -75.93 136.70 -98.71
CA GLN A 300 -75.69 138.08 -98.30
C GLN A 300 -74.98 138.90 -99.38
N MET A 301 -73.96 138.33 -100.03
CA MET A 301 -73.26 138.97 -101.15
C MET A 301 -74.19 139.24 -102.34
N LYS A 302 -75.11 138.31 -102.64
CA LYS A 302 -76.09 138.48 -103.74
C LYS A 302 -77.12 139.56 -103.46
N SER A 303 -77.64 139.63 -102.22
CA SER A 303 -78.59 140.66 -101.80
C SER A 303 -78.00 142.08 -101.86
N ILE A 304 -76.73 142.24 -101.45
CA ILE A 304 -76.00 143.51 -101.56
C ILE A 304 -75.84 143.93 -103.03
N ALA A 305 -75.50 143.01 -103.92
CA ALA A 305 -75.35 143.29 -105.35
C ALA A 305 -76.68 143.64 -106.05
N GLU A 306 -77.79 143.01 -105.68
CA GLU A 306 -79.12 143.32 -106.23
C GLU A 306 -79.63 144.70 -105.80
N PHE A 307 -79.37 145.12 -104.55
CA PHE A 307 -79.72 146.46 -104.06
C PHE A 307 -78.98 147.58 -104.80
N GLU A 308 -77.70 147.39 -105.09
CA GLU A 308 -76.85 148.37 -105.81
C GLU A 308 -77.39 148.65 -107.23
N LYS A 309 -77.82 147.60 -107.93
CA LYS A 309 -78.35 147.69 -109.30
C LYS A 309 -79.70 148.42 -109.37
N ALA A 310 -80.61 148.17 -108.42
CA ALA A 310 -81.94 148.78 -108.41
C ALA A 310 -81.90 150.30 -108.18
N TYR A 311 -80.90 150.81 -107.44
CA TYR A 311 -80.77 152.23 -107.13
C TYR A 311 -80.20 153.06 -108.31
N GLU A 312 -79.31 152.49 -109.11
CA GLU A 312 -78.74 153.16 -110.28
C GLU A 312 -79.76 153.41 -111.42
N GLU A 313 -80.75 152.54 -111.57
CA GLU A 313 -81.77 152.62 -112.63
C GLU A 313 -82.82 153.71 -112.35
N GLN A 314 -83.20 153.95 -111.09
CA GLN A 314 -84.17 154.97 -110.71
C GLN A 314 -83.61 156.41 -110.86
N SER A 315 -82.32 156.62 -110.57
CA SER A 315 -81.66 157.93 -110.68
C SER A 315 -81.58 158.49 -112.10
N ARG A 316 -81.72 157.64 -113.14
CA ARG A 316 -81.62 158.05 -114.54
C ARG A 316 -82.95 158.56 -115.09
N SER A 317 -84.08 158.09 -114.56
CA SER A 317 -85.44 158.41 -115.04
C SER A 317 -85.96 159.77 -114.57
N ASP A 318 -85.53 160.27 -113.42
CA ASP A 318 -86.07 161.51 -112.83
C ASP A 318 -85.41 162.79 -113.39
N ALA A 319 -84.33 162.67 -114.17
CA ALA A 319 -83.60 163.78 -114.78
C ALA A 319 -84.28 164.34 -116.06
N GLU A 320 -85.18 163.59 -116.71
CA GLU A 320 -85.76 163.97 -118.02
C GLU A 320 -87.10 164.73 -117.94
N LYS A 321 -87.68 164.93 -116.75
CA LYS A 321 -89.06 165.46 -116.59
C LYS A 321 -89.19 166.97 -116.26
N LEU A 322 -88.12 167.77 -116.33
CA LEU A 322 -88.11 169.15 -115.78
C LEU A 322 -87.48 170.27 -116.66
N ILE A 323 -87.46 170.15 -118.00
CA ILE A 323 -86.93 171.20 -118.90
C ILE A 323 -88.02 171.71 -119.87
N ALA A 324 -88.97 172.47 -119.33
CA ALA A 324 -89.84 173.50 -119.96
C ALA A 324 -90.88 173.90 -118.88
N GLU A 325 -90.66 174.80 -117.92
CA GLU A 325 -90.52 176.28 -117.91
C GLU A 325 -90.63 176.64 -116.39
N VAL A 326 -89.88 177.51 -115.71
CA VAL A 326 -88.78 178.42 -116.02
C VAL A 326 -87.85 178.48 -114.80
N THR A 327 -86.64 177.97 -114.99
CA THR A 327 -85.38 178.71 -114.89
C THR A 327 -85.19 179.66 -113.69
N SER A 328 -84.69 179.10 -112.57
CA SER A 328 -83.44 179.57 -111.92
C SER A 328 -82.98 178.80 -110.64
N LEU A 329 -83.52 177.62 -110.27
CA LEU A 329 -83.19 177.05 -108.94
C LEU A 329 -82.86 175.54 -108.80
N VAL A 330 -82.83 174.71 -109.86
CA VAL A 330 -82.83 173.23 -109.67
C VAL A 330 -81.53 172.47 -110.05
N SER A 331 -80.46 173.11 -110.56
CA SER A 331 -79.23 172.37 -110.93
C SER A 331 -78.29 171.95 -109.77
N ASN A 332 -78.50 172.39 -108.52
CA ASN A 332 -77.57 172.09 -107.41
C ASN A 332 -78.04 170.99 -106.42
N HIS A 333 -79.30 170.53 -106.47
CA HIS A 333 -79.80 169.55 -105.49
C HIS A 333 -79.51 168.08 -105.87
N MET A 334 -79.59 167.70 -107.15
CA MET A 334 -79.51 166.30 -107.60
C MET A 334 -78.13 165.65 -107.47
N ARG A 335 -77.05 166.42 -107.41
CA ARG A 335 -75.68 165.88 -107.30
C ARG A 335 -75.34 165.38 -105.90
N ARG A 336 -75.99 165.88 -104.85
CA ARG A 336 -75.64 165.56 -103.45
C ARG A 336 -76.24 164.24 -102.92
N GLN A 337 -77.18 163.64 -103.64
CA GLN A 337 -77.87 162.42 -103.20
C GLN A 337 -77.15 161.12 -103.63
N LYS A 338 -76.32 161.14 -104.69
CA LYS A 338 -75.61 159.95 -105.22
C LYS A 338 -74.40 159.51 -104.38
N GLU A 339 -73.68 160.44 -103.75
CA GLU A 339 -72.46 160.10 -102.98
C GLU A 339 -72.73 159.46 -101.61
N LEU A 340 -73.91 159.65 -101.01
CA LEU A 340 -74.21 159.20 -99.64
C LEU A 340 -74.57 157.69 -99.54
N VAL A 341 -74.94 157.06 -100.66
CA VAL A 341 -75.33 155.62 -100.70
C VAL A 341 -74.14 154.70 -101.00
N GLY A 342 -73.14 155.16 -101.77
CA GLY A 342 -71.98 154.34 -102.15
C GLY A 342 -71.06 153.96 -100.97
N ALA A 343 -70.86 154.86 -100.00
CA ALA A 343 -69.98 154.57 -98.85
C ALA A 343 -70.56 153.49 -97.91
N ARG A 344 -71.87 153.47 -97.69
CA ARG A 344 -72.52 152.49 -96.79
C ARG A 344 -72.56 151.05 -97.33
N LEU A 345 -72.50 150.86 -98.65
CA LEU A 345 -72.47 149.52 -99.26
C LEU A 345 -71.10 148.85 -99.14
N GLY A 346 -70.01 149.63 -99.11
CA GLY A 346 -68.65 149.13 -98.91
C GLY A 346 -68.46 148.49 -97.53
N ASP A 347 -68.82 149.21 -96.47
CA ASP A 347 -68.69 148.75 -95.06
C ASP A 347 -69.45 147.43 -94.81
N LEU A 348 -70.60 147.26 -95.45
CA LEU A 348 -71.42 146.06 -95.29
C LEU A 348 -70.77 144.83 -95.95
N ARG A 349 -70.14 145.00 -97.11
CA ARG A 349 -69.42 143.92 -97.82
C ARG A 349 -68.21 143.44 -97.02
N GLU A 350 -67.48 144.36 -96.39
CA GLU A 350 -66.33 144.04 -95.54
C GLU A 350 -66.76 143.27 -94.28
N THR A 351 -67.88 143.66 -93.66
CA THR A 351 -68.42 142.96 -92.48
C THR A 351 -68.85 141.51 -92.79
N VAL A 352 -69.50 141.29 -93.94
CA VAL A 352 -69.90 139.94 -94.39
C VAL A 352 -68.67 139.05 -94.63
N SER A 353 -67.66 139.59 -95.34
CA SER A 353 -66.41 138.86 -95.59
C SER A 353 -65.64 138.55 -94.30
N GLY A 354 -65.62 139.48 -93.33
CA GLY A 354 -65.01 139.26 -92.02
C GLY A 354 -65.67 138.12 -91.25
N ASN A 355 -67.01 138.09 -91.19
CA ASN A 355 -67.76 137.04 -90.52
C ASN A 355 -67.53 135.65 -91.15
N LYS A 356 -67.43 135.57 -92.49
CA LYS A 356 -67.06 134.33 -93.18
C LYS A 356 -65.69 133.81 -92.77
N THR A 357 -64.67 134.67 -92.84
CA THR A 357 -63.30 134.26 -92.48
C THR A 357 -63.18 133.81 -91.02
N PHE A 358 -63.97 134.40 -90.12
CA PHE A 358 -64.06 133.98 -88.73
C PHE A 358 -64.71 132.60 -88.55
N LEU A 359 -65.83 132.34 -89.24
CA LEU A 359 -66.52 131.03 -89.19
C LEU A 359 -65.67 129.91 -89.81
N ASP A 360 -65.05 130.14 -90.97
CA ASP A 360 -64.21 129.14 -91.63
C ASP A 360 -62.95 128.81 -90.80
N GLY A 361 -62.38 129.80 -90.10
CA GLY A 361 -61.29 129.60 -89.14
C GLY A 361 -61.70 128.74 -87.95
N HIS A 362 -62.90 128.95 -87.41
CA HIS A 362 -63.44 128.14 -86.31
C HIS A 362 -63.83 126.71 -86.73
N VAL A 363 -64.38 126.51 -87.92
CA VAL A 363 -64.65 125.18 -88.50
C VAL A 363 -63.35 124.40 -88.69
N SER A 364 -62.32 125.03 -89.28
CA SER A 364 -61.00 124.40 -89.48
C SER A 364 -60.34 124.04 -88.15
N SER A 365 -60.44 124.92 -87.15
CA SER A 365 -59.96 124.64 -85.80
C SER A 365 -60.74 123.49 -85.14
N MET A 366 -62.06 123.42 -85.32
CA MET A 366 -62.89 122.34 -84.75
C MET A 366 -62.54 121.00 -85.39
N GLU A 367 -62.37 120.94 -86.70
CA GLU A 367 -61.92 119.73 -87.39
C GLU A 367 -60.52 119.28 -86.94
N GLY A 368 -59.59 120.23 -86.78
CA GLY A 368 -58.25 119.96 -86.24
C GLY A 368 -58.27 119.40 -84.81
N ILE A 369 -59.09 119.98 -83.93
CA ILE A 369 -59.26 119.51 -82.54
C ILE A 369 -59.91 118.12 -82.51
N THR A 370 -60.97 117.89 -83.29
CA THR A 370 -61.67 116.60 -83.35
C THR A 370 -60.76 115.49 -83.88
N THR A 371 -59.97 115.76 -84.93
CA THR A 371 -59.04 114.77 -85.51
C THR A 371 -57.86 114.47 -84.60
N ASP A 372 -57.30 115.48 -83.90
CA ASP A 372 -56.22 115.27 -82.92
C ASP A 372 -56.73 114.51 -81.67
N ALA A 373 -57.93 114.84 -81.19
CA ALA A 373 -58.58 114.13 -80.08
C ALA A 373 -58.88 112.66 -80.45
N LYS A 374 -59.36 112.39 -81.67
CA LYS A 374 -59.58 111.04 -82.19
C LYS A 374 -58.29 110.23 -82.25
N ARG A 375 -57.19 110.82 -82.73
CA ARG A 375 -55.87 110.15 -82.77
C ARG A 375 -55.37 109.82 -81.36
N LYS A 376 -55.38 110.80 -80.45
CA LYS A 376 -54.96 110.59 -79.05
C LYS A 376 -55.81 109.55 -78.33
N TRP A 377 -57.11 109.50 -78.59
CA TRP A 377 -57.99 108.47 -78.06
C TRP A 377 -57.63 107.08 -78.61
N GLN A 378 -57.38 106.97 -79.91
CA GLN A 378 -56.97 105.71 -80.52
C GLN A 378 -55.63 105.22 -79.94
N ASP A 379 -54.66 106.10 -79.77
CA ASP A 379 -53.37 105.77 -79.15
C ASP A 379 -53.56 105.29 -77.71
N PHE A 380 -54.38 106.01 -76.92
CA PHE A 380 -54.73 105.59 -75.55
C PHE A 380 -55.43 104.24 -75.52
N TYR A 381 -56.42 104.00 -76.39
CA TYR A 381 -57.13 102.72 -76.48
C TYR A 381 -56.17 101.58 -76.80
N THR A 382 -55.32 101.75 -77.81
CA THR A 382 -54.38 100.71 -78.24
C THR A 382 -53.36 100.39 -77.14
N GLN A 383 -52.91 101.42 -76.41
CA GLN A 383 -52.06 101.24 -75.23
C GLN A 383 -52.81 100.51 -74.11
N ALA A 384 -54.00 100.96 -73.73
CA ALA A 384 -54.79 100.38 -72.65
C ALA A 384 -55.22 98.94 -72.96
N GLU A 385 -55.57 98.62 -74.21
CA GLU A 385 -55.88 97.26 -74.67
C GLU A 385 -54.63 96.37 -74.66
N GLY A 386 -53.48 96.91 -75.06
CA GLY A 386 -52.18 96.24 -74.95
C GLY A 386 -51.85 95.89 -73.50
N GLU A 387 -52.02 96.85 -72.58
CA GLU A 387 -51.77 96.68 -71.15
C GLU A 387 -52.74 95.67 -70.50
N THR A 388 -54.03 95.67 -70.84
CA THR A 388 -54.98 94.67 -70.30
C THR A 388 -54.64 93.25 -70.77
N LYS A 389 -54.24 93.10 -72.04
CA LYS A 389 -53.82 91.81 -72.60
C LYS A 389 -52.51 91.31 -72.00
N GLU A 390 -51.50 92.16 -71.87
CA GLU A 390 -50.23 91.82 -71.23
C GLU A 390 -50.44 91.38 -69.77
N ASN A 391 -51.30 92.10 -69.02
CA ASN A 391 -51.65 91.73 -67.65
C ASN A 391 -52.39 90.37 -67.57
N ALA A 392 -53.26 90.05 -68.54
CA ALA A 392 -53.91 88.75 -68.64
C ALA A 392 -52.90 87.61 -68.91
N ASP A 393 -51.98 87.82 -69.85
CA ASP A 393 -50.94 86.85 -70.21
C ASP A 393 -49.95 86.62 -69.05
N PHE A 394 -49.53 87.70 -68.37
CA PHE A 394 -48.68 87.62 -67.18
C PHE A 394 -49.36 86.82 -66.06
N SER A 395 -50.64 87.11 -65.79
CA SER A 395 -51.43 86.37 -64.80
C SER A 395 -51.55 84.88 -65.16
N ALA A 396 -51.82 84.54 -66.42
CA ALA A 396 -51.89 83.17 -66.90
C ALA A 396 -50.54 82.44 -66.74
N ALA A 397 -49.43 83.08 -67.09
CA ALA A 397 -48.10 82.53 -66.91
C ALA A 397 -47.76 82.27 -65.43
N LYS A 398 -48.15 83.19 -64.53
CA LYS A 398 -48.01 83.00 -63.07
C LYS A 398 -48.84 81.83 -62.56
N HIS A 399 -50.08 81.69 -63.00
CA HIS A 399 -50.91 80.53 -62.69
C HIS A 399 -50.26 79.22 -63.15
N CYS A 400 -49.80 79.14 -64.42
CA CYS A 400 -49.13 77.93 -64.92
C CYS A 400 -47.89 77.57 -64.10
N ARG A 401 -47.09 78.57 -63.69
CA ARG A 401 -45.92 78.35 -62.83
C ARG A 401 -46.32 77.82 -61.45
N MET A 402 -47.39 78.36 -60.87
CA MET A 402 -47.87 77.96 -59.55
C MET A 402 -48.52 76.57 -59.59
N GLU A 403 -49.26 76.24 -60.65
CA GLU A 403 -49.82 74.90 -60.88
C GLU A 403 -48.72 73.84 -60.98
N LEU A 404 -47.63 74.13 -61.70
CA LEU A 404 -46.47 73.24 -61.76
C LEU A 404 -45.83 73.01 -60.38
N LEU A 405 -45.73 74.05 -59.55
CA LEU A 405 -45.24 73.91 -58.17
C LEU A 405 -46.20 73.08 -57.33
N MET A 406 -47.51 73.31 -57.46
CA MET A 406 -48.54 72.57 -56.75
C MET A 406 -48.48 71.07 -57.10
N GLN A 407 -48.40 70.74 -58.39
CA GLN A 407 -48.27 69.36 -58.86
C GLN A 407 -47.00 68.69 -58.34
N LYS A 408 -45.88 69.44 -58.25
CA LYS A 408 -44.64 68.96 -57.63
C LYS A 408 -44.84 68.68 -56.13
N CYS A 409 -45.55 69.55 -55.41
CA CYS A 409 -45.88 69.33 -54.00
C CYS A 409 -46.74 68.07 -53.82
N VAL A 410 -47.81 67.92 -54.60
CA VAL A 410 -48.70 66.74 -54.54
C VAL A 410 -47.94 65.44 -54.82
N SER A 411 -47.18 65.38 -55.91
CA SER A 411 -46.38 64.19 -56.25
C SER A 411 -45.30 63.87 -55.20
N THR A 412 -44.69 64.89 -54.58
CA THR A 412 -43.74 64.70 -53.48
C THR A 412 -44.43 64.14 -52.24
N THR A 413 -45.62 64.65 -51.89
CA THR A 413 -46.42 64.12 -50.77
C THR A 413 -46.80 62.65 -51.02
N GLU A 414 -47.34 62.31 -52.19
CA GLU A 414 -47.73 60.93 -52.53
C GLU A 414 -46.54 59.94 -52.49
N THR A 415 -45.39 60.34 -53.02
CA THR A 415 -44.18 59.50 -52.98
C THR A 415 -43.67 59.33 -51.55
N THR A 416 -43.78 60.36 -50.71
CA THR A 416 -43.41 60.31 -49.29
C THR A 416 -44.32 59.35 -48.52
N VAL A 417 -45.64 59.39 -48.74
CA VAL A 417 -46.62 58.46 -48.15
C VAL A 417 -46.30 57.01 -48.50
N LYS A 418 -46.11 56.72 -49.79
CA LYS A 418 -45.78 55.36 -50.26
C LYS A 418 -44.47 54.85 -49.64
N ARG A 419 -43.48 55.73 -49.53
CA ARG A 419 -42.18 55.39 -48.93
C ARG A 419 -42.31 55.14 -47.43
N TRP A 420 -43.10 55.93 -46.71
CA TRP A 420 -43.41 55.72 -45.30
C TRP A 420 -44.07 54.35 -45.08
N GLN A 421 -45.16 54.06 -45.80
CA GLN A 421 -45.88 52.78 -45.70
C GLN A 421 -44.97 51.58 -46.00
N SER A 422 -44.14 51.68 -47.04
CA SER A 422 -43.18 50.62 -47.37
C SER A 422 -42.13 50.43 -46.27
N THR A 423 -41.65 51.52 -45.68
CA THR A 423 -40.66 51.47 -44.59
C THR A 423 -41.25 50.85 -43.32
N HIS A 424 -42.50 51.21 -42.99
CA HIS A 424 -43.24 50.64 -41.87
C HIS A 424 -43.39 49.11 -42.00
N GLU A 425 -43.85 48.60 -43.14
CA GLU A 425 -44.00 47.15 -43.35
C GLU A 425 -42.64 46.41 -43.37
N LEU A 426 -41.59 46.99 -43.96
CA LEU A 426 -40.25 46.40 -43.94
C LEU A 426 -39.70 46.30 -42.51
N ALA A 427 -39.92 47.32 -41.67
CA ALA A 427 -39.47 47.30 -40.27
C ALA A 427 -40.18 46.21 -39.45
N LYS A 428 -41.50 46.03 -39.69
CA LYS A 428 -42.30 44.97 -39.07
C LYS A 428 -41.88 43.57 -39.52
N ASP A 429 -41.63 43.37 -40.81
CA ASP A 429 -41.14 42.10 -41.34
C ASP A 429 -39.76 41.75 -40.76
N MET A 430 -38.87 42.75 -40.69
CA MET A 430 -37.56 42.60 -40.06
C MET A 430 -37.67 42.20 -38.58
N GLY A 431 -38.58 42.79 -37.82
CA GLY A 431 -38.86 42.41 -36.43
C GLY A 431 -39.31 40.95 -36.30
N ASN A 432 -40.27 40.52 -37.14
CA ASN A 432 -40.75 39.14 -37.16
C ASN A 432 -39.65 38.14 -37.54
N GLN A 433 -38.85 38.47 -38.55
CA GLN A 433 -37.73 37.63 -38.98
C GLN A 433 -36.67 37.52 -37.87
N HIS A 434 -36.39 38.61 -37.17
CA HIS A 434 -35.46 38.61 -36.03
C HIS A 434 -35.95 37.67 -34.91
N VAL A 435 -37.23 37.76 -34.52
CA VAL A 435 -37.83 36.86 -33.51
C VAL A 435 -37.76 35.40 -33.96
N SER A 436 -38.12 35.11 -35.22
CA SER A 436 -38.05 33.75 -35.76
C SER A 436 -36.63 33.18 -35.76
N THR A 437 -35.65 34.00 -36.14
CA THR A 437 -34.24 33.63 -36.14
C THR A 437 -33.76 33.38 -34.70
N MET A 438 -34.07 34.28 -33.76
CA MET A 438 -33.71 34.12 -32.35
C MET A 438 -34.28 32.83 -31.77
N TYR A 439 -35.55 32.54 -32.04
CA TYR A 439 -36.20 31.32 -31.57
C TYR A 439 -35.57 30.05 -32.14
N SER A 440 -35.14 30.07 -33.42
CA SER A 440 -34.41 28.94 -34.01
C SER A 440 -33.05 28.71 -33.34
N VAL A 441 -32.32 29.78 -33.02
CA VAL A 441 -31.02 29.71 -32.33
C VAL A 441 -31.20 29.20 -30.90
N VAL A 442 -32.16 29.75 -30.15
CA VAL A 442 -32.50 29.31 -28.79
C VAL A 442 -32.84 27.82 -28.78
N ARG A 443 -33.71 27.36 -29.70
CA ARG A 443 -34.03 25.93 -29.84
C ARG A 443 -32.79 25.07 -30.07
N ASN A 444 -31.95 25.44 -31.04
CA ASN A 444 -30.76 24.67 -31.35
C ASN A 444 -29.80 24.55 -30.15
N ILE A 445 -29.65 25.62 -29.36
CA ILE A 445 -28.83 25.59 -28.14
C ILE A 445 -29.48 24.70 -27.07
N CYS A 446 -30.80 24.79 -26.87
CA CYS A 446 -31.53 23.92 -25.94
C CYS A 446 -31.39 22.44 -26.33
N ASP A 447 -31.48 22.11 -27.61
CA ASP A 447 -31.29 20.75 -28.13
C ASP A 447 -29.85 20.27 -27.91
N SER A 448 -28.85 21.15 -28.12
CA SER A 448 -27.45 20.85 -27.81
C SER A 448 -27.24 20.60 -26.31
N ASN A 449 -27.90 21.36 -25.43
CA ASN A 449 -27.85 21.15 -23.99
C ASN A 449 -28.48 19.81 -23.59
N GLU A 450 -29.54 19.36 -24.27
CA GLU A 450 -30.13 18.03 -24.08
C GLU A 450 -29.13 16.94 -24.47
N GLN A 451 -28.51 17.09 -25.64
CA GLN A 451 -27.51 16.14 -26.15
C GLN A 451 -26.31 16.02 -25.19
N HIS A 452 -25.82 17.12 -24.64
CA HIS A 452 -24.74 17.09 -23.64
C HIS A 452 -25.11 16.31 -22.37
N VAL A 453 -26.35 16.39 -21.90
CA VAL A 453 -26.82 15.58 -20.77
C VAL A 453 -26.81 14.10 -21.12
N ILE A 454 -27.30 13.73 -22.31
CA ILE A 454 -27.33 12.33 -22.77
C ILE A 454 -25.90 11.76 -22.88
N GLU A 455 -24.97 12.50 -23.47
CA GLU A 455 -23.56 12.09 -23.60
C GLU A 455 -22.88 11.94 -22.24
N PHE A 456 -23.15 12.86 -21.31
CA PHE A 456 -22.64 12.78 -19.95
C PHE A 456 -23.21 11.56 -19.22
N ASP A 457 -24.51 11.32 -19.33
CA ASP A 457 -25.18 10.18 -18.70
C ASP A 457 -24.63 8.84 -19.21
N SER A 458 -24.39 8.72 -20.52
CA SER A 458 -23.73 7.55 -21.12
C SER A 458 -22.29 7.35 -20.62
N THR A 459 -21.52 8.45 -20.53
CA THR A 459 -20.14 8.40 -20.01
C THR A 459 -20.10 8.00 -18.53
N ARG A 460 -21.05 8.51 -17.73
CA ARG A 460 -21.23 8.12 -16.33
C ARG A 460 -21.48 6.63 -16.20
N GLU A 461 -22.44 6.09 -16.97
CA GLU A 461 -22.78 4.66 -16.91
C GLU A 461 -21.56 3.78 -17.26
N ALA A 462 -20.81 4.14 -18.30
CA ALA A 462 -19.59 3.44 -18.66
C ALA A 462 -18.51 3.52 -17.55
N ALA A 463 -18.39 4.68 -16.89
CA ALA A 463 -17.44 4.89 -15.80
C ALA A 463 -17.82 4.11 -14.53
N GLU A 464 -19.11 4.07 -14.17
CA GLU A 464 -19.63 3.29 -13.06
C GLU A 464 -19.44 1.79 -13.30
N GLU A 465 -19.75 1.31 -14.51
CA GLU A 465 -19.52 -0.09 -14.87
C GLU A 465 -18.04 -0.46 -14.81
N ALA A 466 -17.14 0.41 -15.29
CA ALA A 466 -15.70 0.20 -15.21
C ALA A 466 -15.19 0.14 -13.77
N VAL A 467 -15.66 1.03 -12.89
CA VAL A 467 -15.30 1.02 -11.46
C VAL A 467 -15.87 -0.21 -10.77
N ASN A 468 -17.08 -0.65 -11.12
CA ASN A 468 -17.66 -1.89 -10.60
C ASN A 468 -16.80 -3.10 -10.98
N ARG A 469 -16.51 -3.27 -12.26
CA ARG A 469 -15.65 -4.36 -12.77
C ARG A 469 -14.28 -4.37 -12.10
N ASN A 470 -13.60 -3.22 -12.08
CA ASN A 470 -12.27 -3.12 -11.46
C ASN A 470 -12.30 -3.41 -9.96
N SER A 471 -13.32 -2.94 -9.24
CA SER A 471 -13.44 -3.19 -7.79
C SER A 471 -13.67 -4.68 -7.51
N GLU A 472 -14.54 -5.32 -8.29
CA GLU A 472 -14.81 -6.77 -8.18
C GLU A 472 -13.57 -7.60 -8.51
N ASP A 473 -12.81 -7.24 -9.56
CA ASP A 473 -11.57 -7.91 -9.93
C ASP A 473 -10.49 -7.81 -8.83
N ILE A 474 -10.35 -6.64 -8.21
CA ILE A 474 -9.41 -6.45 -7.09
C ILE A 474 -9.85 -7.27 -5.88
N ILE A 475 -11.14 -7.24 -5.52
CA ILE A 475 -11.67 -8.04 -4.39
C ILE A 475 -11.43 -9.53 -4.64
N LYS A 476 -11.74 -10.02 -5.84
CA LYS A 476 -11.48 -11.42 -6.23
C LYS A 476 -10.00 -11.78 -6.16
N SER A 477 -9.12 -10.84 -6.49
CA SER A 477 -7.67 -11.03 -6.38
C SER A 477 -7.22 -11.12 -4.91
N ILE A 478 -7.78 -10.29 -4.03
CA ILE A 478 -7.54 -10.36 -2.57
C ILE A 478 -8.03 -11.69 -2.01
N ASP A 479 -9.25 -12.12 -2.37
CA ASP A 479 -9.81 -13.39 -1.93
C ASP A 479 -8.98 -14.58 -2.43
N GLY A 480 -8.51 -14.52 -3.68
CA GLY A 480 -7.61 -15.52 -4.26
C GLY A 480 -6.30 -15.65 -3.51
N LEU A 481 -5.60 -14.53 -3.28
CA LEU A 481 -4.36 -14.49 -2.50
C LEU A 481 -4.58 -14.97 -1.06
N SER A 482 -5.67 -14.56 -0.42
CA SER A 482 -6.05 -15.02 0.91
C SER A 482 -6.26 -16.53 0.98
N GLY A 483 -6.86 -17.10 -0.06
CA GLY A 483 -7.04 -18.55 -0.20
C GLY A 483 -5.72 -19.30 -0.33
N GLU A 484 -4.81 -18.83 -1.18
CA GLU A 484 -3.47 -19.42 -1.36
C GLU A 484 -2.64 -19.36 -0.07
N GLU A 485 -2.69 -18.23 0.63
CA GLU A 485 -1.95 -18.01 1.87
C GLU A 485 -2.49 -18.88 3.02
N ARG A 486 -3.82 -18.98 3.16
CA ARG A 486 -4.45 -19.92 4.10
C ARG A 486 -4.06 -21.36 3.79
N GLY A 487 -4.04 -21.76 2.51
CA GLY A 487 -3.60 -23.08 2.09
C GLY A 487 -2.14 -23.36 2.45
N SER A 488 -1.26 -22.38 2.24
CA SER A 488 0.17 -22.47 2.58
C SER A 488 0.39 -22.60 4.09
N ILE A 489 -0.31 -21.79 4.90
CA ILE A 489 -0.25 -21.85 6.36
C ILE A 489 -0.79 -23.19 6.89
N SER A 490 -1.89 -23.69 6.31
CA SER A 490 -2.42 -25.02 6.64
C SER A 490 -1.37 -26.10 6.42
N GLY A 491 -0.67 -26.07 5.28
CA GLY A 491 0.41 -27.04 5.01
C GLY A 491 1.58 -26.95 5.99
N ILE A 492 1.93 -25.75 6.47
CA ILE A 492 2.95 -25.56 7.51
C ILE A 492 2.47 -26.15 8.84
N LEU A 493 1.22 -25.89 9.24
CA LEU A 493 0.63 -26.42 10.46
C LEU A 493 0.54 -27.96 10.44
N ASP A 494 0.11 -28.54 9.31
CA ASP A 494 0.05 -30.00 9.13
C ASP A 494 1.46 -30.62 9.27
N THR A 495 2.47 -29.98 8.69
CA THR A 495 3.87 -30.41 8.80
C THR A 495 4.40 -30.29 10.24
N ALA A 496 4.06 -29.21 10.94
CA ALA A 496 4.42 -29.01 12.34
C ALA A 496 3.78 -30.08 13.25
N SER A 497 2.50 -30.39 13.03
CA SER A 497 1.78 -31.46 13.73
C SER A 497 2.45 -32.82 13.50
N ALA A 498 2.73 -33.17 12.24
CA ALA A 498 3.42 -34.41 11.90
C ALA A 498 4.81 -34.48 12.56
N HIS A 499 5.56 -33.36 12.61
CA HIS A 499 6.85 -33.36 13.30
C HIS A 499 6.70 -33.52 14.82
N SER A 500 5.67 -32.93 15.43
CA SER A 500 5.37 -33.14 16.85
C SER A 500 5.11 -34.61 17.17
N GLU A 501 4.33 -35.30 16.34
CA GLU A 501 4.07 -36.74 16.48
C GLU A 501 5.38 -37.55 16.42
N THR A 502 6.26 -37.26 15.47
CA THR A 502 7.57 -37.95 15.37
C THR A 502 8.47 -37.72 16.59
N LEU A 503 8.39 -36.54 17.23
CA LEU A 503 9.15 -36.25 18.45
C LEU A 503 8.63 -37.03 19.66
N ASP A 504 7.31 -37.19 19.76
CA ASP A 504 6.68 -38.00 20.80
C ASP A 504 7.05 -39.48 20.65
N GLU A 505 7.06 -40.00 19.41
CA GLU A 505 7.56 -41.35 19.11
C GLU A 505 9.03 -41.51 19.49
N LEU A 506 9.92 -40.59 19.08
CA LEU A 506 11.34 -40.63 19.42
C LEU A 506 11.56 -40.67 20.94
N LYS A 507 10.82 -39.84 21.69
CA LYS A 507 10.90 -39.79 23.15
C LYS A 507 10.48 -41.13 23.77
N LYS A 508 9.38 -41.71 23.28
CA LYS A 508 8.87 -43.00 23.75
C LYS A 508 9.89 -44.11 23.47
N ASP A 509 10.37 -44.21 22.25
CA ASP A 509 11.33 -45.23 21.82
C ASP A 509 12.64 -45.13 22.60
N HIS A 510 13.18 -43.92 22.77
CA HIS A 510 14.37 -43.69 23.58
C HIS A 510 14.19 -44.16 25.02
N CYS A 511 13.08 -43.79 25.68
CA CYS A 511 12.77 -44.23 27.03
C CYS A 511 12.68 -45.76 27.15
N THR A 512 11.97 -46.40 26.21
CA THR A 512 11.84 -47.87 26.19
C THR A 512 13.19 -48.55 26.01
N GLN A 513 14.02 -48.05 25.09
CA GLN A 513 15.31 -48.65 24.76
C GLN A 513 16.35 -48.43 25.88
N SER A 514 16.36 -47.24 26.49
CA SER A 514 17.14 -46.94 27.70
C SER A 514 16.80 -47.92 28.82
N THR A 515 15.51 -48.06 29.14
CA THR A 515 15.04 -48.99 30.20
C THR A 515 15.45 -50.44 29.89
N SER A 516 15.37 -50.86 28.63
CA SER A 516 15.80 -52.20 28.21
C SER A 516 17.30 -52.44 28.39
N ILE A 517 18.15 -51.44 28.10
CA ILE A 517 19.60 -51.51 28.30
C ILE A 517 19.93 -51.60 29.79
N GLU A 518 19.30 -50.76 30.62
CA GLU A 518 19.45 -50.78 32.08
C GLU A 518 19.07 -52.14 32.66
N GLN A 519 17.94 -52.70 32.23
CA GLN A 519 17.50 -54.02 32.67
C GLN A 519 18.49 -55.12 32.24
N LYS A 520 18.94 -55.13 30.98
CA LYS A 520 19.94 -56.11 30.51
C LYS A 520 21.27 -56.00 31.26
N ALA A 521 21.69 -54.78 31.59
CA ALA A 521 22.90 -54.56 32.38
C ALA A 521 22.73 -55.11 33.80
N LEU A 522 21.60 -54.84 34.46
CA LEU A 522 21.25 -55.41 35.76
C LEU A 522 21.27 -56.94 35.73
N GLU A 523 20.56 -57.56 34.78
CA GLU A 523 20.52 -59.02 34.62
C GLU A 523 21.92 -59.62 34.40
N THR A 524 22.74 -58.97 33.57
CA THR A 524 24.07 -59.49 33.22
C THR A 524 25.05 -59.36 34.39
N PHE A 525 25.14 -58.18 34.99
CA PHE A 525 26.16 -57.87 35.99
C PHE A 525 25.79 -58.30 37.40
N GLN A 526 24.50 -58.40 37.75
CA GLN A 526 24.08 -58.88 39.07
C GLN A 526 23.69 -60.35 39.10
N GLN A 527 23.03 -60.88 38.05
CA GLN A 527 22.51 -62.26 38.10
C GLN A 527 23.44 -63.27 37.44
N LYS A 528 24.15 -62.88 36.37
CA LYS A 528 24.97 -63.81 35.57
C LYS A 528 26.47 -63.72 35.86
N PHE A 529 26.96 -62.62 36.42
CA PHE A 529 28.35 -62.49 36.82
C PHE A 529 28.63 -63.36 38.06
N MET A 530 29.32 -64.48 37.84
CA MET A 530 29.77 -65.38 38.91
C MET A 530 31.22 -65.08 39.28
N ASP A 531 31.53 -65.24 40.58
CA ASP A 531 32.91 -65.17 41.05
C ASP A 531 33.72 -66.37 40.52
N TYR A 532 35.05 -66.25 40.63
CA TYR A 532 36.02 -67.20 40.07
C TYR A 532 35.69 -68.68 40.38
N GLU A 533 35.69 -69.54 39.35
CA GLU A 533 35.62 -71.00 39.51
C GLU A 533 37.03 -71.64 39.51
N PRO A 534 37.31 -72.63 40.38
CA PRO A 534 38.64 -73.24 40.47
C PRO A 534 39.05 -73.97 39.19
N THR A 535 39.95 -73.36 38.42
CA THR A 535 40.52 -73.97 37.20
C THR A 535 41.80 -74.72 37.53
N GLY A 536 41.66 -76.01 37.86
CA GLY A 536 42.65 -77.10 37.69
C GLY A 536 44.07 -76.97 38.29
N THR A 537 44.44 -75.82 38.82
CA THR A 537 45.76 -75.49 39.40
C THR A 537 45.69 -75.37 40.92
N THR A 538 44.55 -75.73 41.51
CA THR A 538 44.36 -75.81 42.96
C THR A 538 45.21 -76.98 43.46
N PRO A 539 46.14 -76.77 44.42
CA PRO A 539 46.97 -77.83 44.95
C PRO A 539 46.12 -79.01 45.43
N ILE A 540 46.42 -80.22 44.94
CA ILE A 540 45.74 -81.46 45.33
C ILE A 540 46.24 -81.85 46.72
N ARG A 541 45.35 -82.36 47.57
CA ARG A 541 45.67 -82.79 48.94
C ARG A 541 46.79 -83.84 48.94
N SER A 542 47.92 -83.48 49.54
CA SER A 542 49.03 -84.41 49.84
C SER A 542 48.72 -85.19 51.12
N GLU A 543 48.74 -86.51 51.10
CA GLU A 543 48.67 -87.33 52.33
C GLU A 543 50.05 -87.41 52.98
N PRO A 544 50.21 -87.04 54.26
CA PRO A 544 51.50 -87.14 54.95
C PRO A 544 51.86 -88.60 55.24
N ASP A 545 53.09 -89.01 54.89
CA ASP A 545 53.64 -90.34 55.15
C ASP A 545 54.13 -90.45 56.61
N VAL A 546 53.18 -90.63 57.53
CA VAL A 546 53.48 -90.73 58.97
C VAL A 546 53.86 -92.18 59.32
N PRO A 547 55.08 -92.45 59.82
CA PRO A 547 55.51 -93.79 60.19
C PRO A 547 54.60 -94.38 61.27
N SER A 548 54.11 -95.60 61.02
CA SER A 548 53.22 -96.29 61.94
C SER A 548 53.95 -96.72 63.22
N LYS A 549 53.22 -96.89 64.32
CA LYS A 549 53.76 -97.36 65.61
C LYS A 549 54.61 -98.63 65.45
N GLY A 550 54.17 -99.58 64.62
CA GLY A 550 54.92 -100.81 64.34
C GLY A 550 56.27 -100.56 63.64
N THR A 551 56.35 -99.56 62.78
CA THR A 551 57.58 -99.15 62.09
C THR A 551 58.57 -98.55 63.09
N ILE A 552 58.08 -97.73 64.04
CA ILE A 552 58.91 -97.14 65.10
C ILE A 552 59.41 -98.21 66.07
N GLU A 553 58.56 -99.19 66.43
CA GLU A 553 58.94 -100.31 67.31
C GLU A 553 60.04 -101.19 66.68
N SER A 554 60.02 -101.38 65.35
CA SER A 554 61.03 -102.17 64.63
C SER A 554 62.44 -101.55 64.61
N LEU A 555 62.56 -100.26 64.90
CA LEU A 555 63.83 -99.54 64.96
C LEU A 555 64.45 -99.55 66.37
N ARG A 556 63.77 -100.12 67.38
CA ARG A 556 64.32 -100.27 68.73
C ARG A 556 65.21 -101.50 68.83
N ALA A 557 66.21 -101.44 69.71
CA ALA A 557 67.02 -102.60 70.06
C ALA A 557 66.17 -103.66 70.78
N MET A 558 66.54 -104.94 70.64
CA MET A 558 65.91 -106.03 71.38
C MET A 558 66.07 -105.84 72.90
N PRO A 559 65.17 -106.41 73.73
CA PRO A 559 65.26 -106.33 75.18
C PRO A 559 66.63 -106.80 75.69
N MET A 560 67.10 -106.18 76.77
CA MET A 560 68.45 -106.41 77.30
C MET A 560 68.64 -107.88 77.71
N GLU A 561 67.59 -108.53 78.20
CA GLU A 561 67.55 -109.95 78.57
C GLU A 561 67.84 -110.86 77.37
N THR A 562 67.34 -110.49 76.18
CA THR A 562 67.51 -111.27 74.95
C THR A 562 68.90 -111.06 74.34
N LEU A 563 69.44 -109.84 74.41
CA LEU A 563 70.83 -109.56 73.99
C LEU A 563 71.86 -110.28 74.90
N LEU A 564 71.53 -110.45 76.19
CA LEU A 564 72.34 -111.23 77.14
C LEU A 564 72.35 -112.73 76.79
N GLU A 565 71.19 -113.30 76.45
CA GLU A 565 71.08 -114.70 76.01
C GLU A 565 71.84 -114.94 74.70
N GLU A 566 71.69 -114.05 73.71
CA GLU A 566 72.38 -114.15 72.41
C GLU A 566 73.91 -114.12 72.54
N PHE A 567 74.43 -113.27 73.44
CA PHE A 567 75.87 -113.24 73.71
C PHE A 567 76.35 -114.55 74.38
N ARG A 568 75.56 -115.09 75.32
CA ARG A 568 75.90 -116.30 76.10
C ARG A 568 75.79 -117.59 75.29
N GLU A 569 74.82 -117.71 74.38
CA GLU A 569 74.72 -118.87 73.49
C GLU A 569 75.94 -118.98 72.56
N ASN A 570 76.52 -117.85 72.17
CA ASN A 570 77.65 -117.81 71.25
C ASN A 570 79.03 -117.89 71.94
N ASN A 571 79.10 -117.90 73.29
CA ASN A 571 80.35 -117.93 74.05
C ASN A 571 80.23 -118.78 75.34
N SER A 572 80.66 -120.05 75.36
CA SER A 572 80.52 -120.94 76.55
C SER A 572 81.72 -120.90 77.52
N PHE A 573 81.45 -121.00 78.84
CA PHE A 573 82.45 -121.00 79.93
C PHE A 573 82.37 -122.33 80.73
N GLU A 574 83.44 -123.14 80.78
CA GLU A 574 83.46 -124.48 81.41
C GLU A 574 84.24 -124.49 82.76
N SER A 575 83.60 -124.90 83.86
CA SER A 575 84.21 -125.04 85.21
C SER A 575 83.63 -126.26 85.96
N PHE A 576 84.48 -127.02 86.66
CA PHE A 576 84.15 -128.29 87.35
C PHE A 576 83.74 -128.09 88.82
N GLN A 577 82.44 -128.25 89.17
CA GLN A 577 81.95 -129.06 90.33
C GLN A 577 80.41 -129.04 90.51
N VAL A 578 79.83 -130.25 90.41
CA VAL A 578 78.74 -130.94 91.16
C VAL A 578 77.45 -130.20 91.62
N LYS A 579 76.33 -130.78 91.17
CA LYS A 579 74.89 -130.63 91.46
C LYS A 579 74.46 -130.27 92.90
N GLU A 580 73.38 -129.48 92.99
CA GLU A 580 72.24 -129.77 93.88
C GLU A 580 70.89 -129.23 93.35
N LEU A 581 69.80 -129.89 93.75
CA LEU A 581 68.44 -129.85 93.18
C LEU A 581 67.56 -128.67 93.65
N LYS A 582 66.56 -128.35 92.80
CA LYS A 582 65.40 -127.42 92.95
C LYS A 582 64.74 -127.41 94.34
N PRO A 583 63.97 -126.34 94.67
CA PRO A 583 62.51 -126.49 94.59
C PRO A 583 61.71 -125.26 94.11
N SER A 584 60.49 -125.58 93.69
CA SER A 584 59.35 -124.74 93.26
C SER A 584 58.81 -123.74 94.28
N LEU A 585 58.09 -122.69 93.83
CA LEU A 585 56.70 -122.35 94.21
C LEU A 585 56.20 -121.01 93.59
N ILE A 586 54.94 -121.04 93.14
CA ILE A 586 53.99 -119.97 92.79
C ILE A 586 53.83 -118.99 93.99
N PRO A 587 53.62 -117.64 93.87
CA PRO A 587 52.25 -117.08 93.71
C PRO A 587 52.01 -115.66 93.12
N ARG A 588 50.80 -115.54 92.55
CA ARG A 588 49.77 -114.47 92.67
C ARG A 588 50.03 -113.02 92.19
N SER A 589 49.01 -112.52 91.48
CA SER A 589 48.66 -111.13 91.16
C SER A 589 48.66 -110.20 92.39
N PRO A 590 48.70 -108.85 92.21
CA PRO A 590 47.43 -108.11 92.18
C PRO A 590 47.39 -106.77 91.37
N LEU A 591 46.15 -106.39 91.01
CA LEU A 591 45.51 -105.06 91.11
C LEU A 591 45.98 -103.83 90.29
N SER A 592 45.04 -103.38 89.45
CA SER A 592 44.25 -102.12 89.60
C SER A 592 44.60 -100.84 88.84
N LEU A 593 43.60 -100.41 88.04
CA LEU A 593 42.84 -99.15 88.11
C LEU A 593 43.34 -97.84 87.43
N ILE A 594 42.44 -97.35 86.56
CA ILE A 594 41.85 -95.98 86.41
C ILE A 594 42.48 -94.96 85.45
N ASN A 595 41.64 -94.59 84.47
CA ASN A 595 41.38 -93.31 83.78
C ASN A 595 42.25 -92.07 84.08
N ASN A 596 42.62 -91.34 83.02
CA ASN A 596 41.79 -90.28 82.41
C ASN A 596 42.14 -90.07 80.94
#